data_AF-A0A0B2PNN8-F1
#
_entry.id   AF-A0A0B2PNN8-F1
#
_cell.length_a   1.000
_cell.length_b   1.000
_cell.length_c   1.000
_cell.angle_alpha   90.00
_cell.angle_beta   90.00
_cell.angle_gamma   90.00
#
_symmetry.space_group_name_H-M   'P 1'
#
loop_
_entity.id
_entity.type
_entity.pdbx_description
1 polymer ?
#
loop_
_entity_poly.entity_id
_entity_poly.type
_entity_poly.pdbx_seq_one_letter_code
_entity_poly.pdbx_strand_id
1 'polypeptide(L)' 'MSMAGFELKPLSQSMAESIKSRLTTANNRVNSGLTVKEENGGICFGWMGRTLTVASAWR' A
#
# COMPACT_ATOMS: atom_id res chain seq x y z
N MET A 1 12.39 -3.41 -9.15
CA MET A 1 12.94 -4.56 -9.91
C MET A 1 13.40 -4.17 -11.32
N SER A 2 13.31 -2.89 -11.72
CA SER A 2 13.72 -2.42 -13.06
C SER A 2 15.17 -2.73 -13.42
N MET A 3 16.11 -2.59 -12.48
CA MET A 3 17.52 -2.94 -12.73
C MET A 3 17.74 -4.43 -13.02
N ALA A 4 16.81 -5.29 -12.59
CA ALA A 4 16.81 -6.72 -12.91
C ALA A 4 16.02 -7.06 -14.18
N GLY A 5 15.64 -6.05 -14.98
CA GLY A 5 14.93 -6.22 -16.25
C GLY A 5 13.40 -6.36 -16.15
N PHE A 6 12.83 -6.28 -14.94
CA PHE A 6 11.38 -6.37 -14.77
C PHE A 6 10.69 -5.03 -15.04
N GLU A 7 9.53 -5.10 -15.66
CA GLU A 7 8.71 -3.91 -15.91
C GLU A 7 7.74 -3.66 -14.77
N LEU A 8 7.67 -2.41 -14.31
CA LEU A 8 6.73 -2.03 -13.25
C LEU A 8 5.29 -2.16 -13.77
N LYS A 9 4.44 -2.83 -12.98
CA LYS A 9 2.98 -2.84 -13.19
C LYS A 9 2.32 -2.01 -12.09
N PRO A 10 1.91 -0.76 -12.38
CA PRO A 10 1.39 0.15 -11.37
C PRO A 10 0.14 -0.43 -10.70
N LEU A 11 0.12 -0.39 -9.36
CA LEU A 11 -1.07 -0.67 -8.56
C LEU A 11 -1.97 0.56 -8.56
N SER A 12 -3.29 0.37 -8.55
CA SER A 12 -4.24 1.49 -8.64
C SER A 12 -4.58 2.09 -7.28
N GLN A 13 -4.89 3.38 -7.26
CA GLN A 13 -5.43 4.06 -6.09
C GLN A 13 -6.71 3.38 -5.55
N SER A 14 -7.57 2.87 -6.43
CA SER A 14 -8.77 2.11 -6.04
C SER A 14 -8.42 0.84 -5.24
N MET A 15 -7.25 0.25 -5.49
CA MET A 15 -6.78 -0.90 -4.72
C MET A 15 -6.34 -0.47 -3.31
N ALA A 16 -5.67 0.67 -3.18
CA ALA A 16 -5.32 1.26 -1.89
C ALA A 16 -6.57 1.52 -1.03
N GLU A 17 -7.63 2.07 -1.63
CA GLU A 17 -8.91 2.33 -0.98
C GLU A 17 -9.63 1.05 -0.54
N SER A 18 -9.64 0.03 -1.41
CA SER A 18 -10.19 -1.30 -1.08
C SER A 18 -9.47 -1.95 0.09
N ILE A 19 -8.13 -1.88 0.10
CA ILE A 19 -7.30 -2.38 1.21
C ILE A 19 -7.61 -1.62 2.51
N LYS A 20 -7.66 -0.28 2.43
CA LYS A 20 -7.99 0.58 3.57
C LYS A 20 -9.36 0.24 4.15
N SER A 21 -10.37 0.05 3.30
CA SER A 21 -11.71 -0.38 3.70
C SER A 21 -11.68 -1.69 4.49
N ARG A 22 -11.02 -2.73 3.96
CA ARG A 22 -10.88 -4.03 4.64
C ARG A 22 -10.18 -3.92 6.00
N LEU A 23 -9.14 -3.08 6.09
CA LEU A 23 -8.42 -2.87 7.35
C LEU A 23 -9.30 -2.16 8.38
N THR A 24 -10.05 -1.14 7.98
CA THR A 24 -10.97 -0.42 8.88
C THR A 24 -12.09 -1.31 9.41
N THR A 25 -12.60 -2.26 8.60
CA THR A 25 -13.61 -3.23 9.06
C THR A 25 -13.08 -4.18 10.14
N ALA A 26 -11.78 -4.48 10.15
CA ALA A 26 -11.22 -5.52 11.01
C ALA A 26 -11.01 -5.10 12.47
N ASN A 27 -10.70 -3.82 12.78
CA ASN A 27 -10.57 -3.36 14.17
C ASN A 27 -10.47 -1.82 14.31
N ASN A 28 -11.54 -1.15 14.73
CA ASN A 28 -11.54 0.32 14.86
C ASN A 28 -10.57 0.88 15.92
N ARG A 29 -10.16 0.09 16.93
CA ARG A 29 -9.26 0.57 18.01
C ARG A 29 -7.76 0.45 17.68
N VAL A 30 -7.37 -0.51 16.86
CA VAL A 30 -5.95 -0.79 16.55
C VAL A 30 -5.47 0.01 15.33
N ASN A 31 -6.35 0.69 14.59
CA ASN A 31 -6.02 1.28 13.30
C ASN A 31 -5.86 2.82 13.28
N SER A 32 -5.88 3.52 14.42
CA SER A 32 -5.79 5.00 14.43
C SER A 32 -4.48 5.54 13.83
N GLY A 33 -3.42 4.75 13.79
CA GLY A 33 -2.14 5.12 13.18
C GLY A 33 -1.89 4.51 11.81
N LEU A 34 -2.74 3.59 11.35
CA LEU A 34 -2.47 2.82 10.13
C LEU A 34 -2.80 3.66 8.90
N THR A 35 -1.84 3.73 7.98
CA THR A 35 -1.99 4.45 6.71
C THR A 35 -1.74 3.50 5.54
N VAL A 36 -2.58 3.59 4.53
CA VAL A 36 -2.41 2.91 3.24
C VAL A 36 -2.56 3.96 2.15
N LYS A 37 -1.56 4.07 1.27
CA LYS A 37 -1.56 5.00 0.13
C LYS A 37 -0.89 4.37 -1.09
N GLU A 38 -1.31 4.78 -2.28
CA GLU A 38 -0.55 4.53 -3.50
C GLU A 38 0.58 5.57 -3.61
N GLU A 39 1.76 5.11 -4.03
CA GLU A 39 2.93 5.95 -4.25
C GLU A 39 3.86 5.28 -5.28
N ASN A 40 4.20 6.00 -6.35
CA ASN A 40 5.11 5.54 -7.41
C ASN A 40 4.73 4.16 -8.00
N GLY A 41 3.43 3.85 -8.11
CA GLY A 41 2.92 2.58 -8.64
C GLY A 41 2.95 1.42 -7.63
N GLY A 42 3.33 1.67 -6.37
CA GLY A 42 3.27 0.72 -5.26
C GLY A 42 2.25 1.14 -4.20
N ILE A 43 1.92 0.23 -3.30
CA ILE A 43 1.11 0.51 -2.11
C ILE A 43 2.01 0.58 -0.89
N CYS A 44 2.06 1.76 -0.25
CA CYS A 44 2.77 2.00 0.99
C CYS A 44 1.84 1.72 2.18
N PHE A 45 2.25 0.80 3.03
CA PHE A 45 1.67 0.55 4.34
C PHE A 45 2.52 1.28 5.39
N GLY A 46 1.88 2.05 6.26
CA GLY A 46 2.57 2.85 7.26
C GLY A 46 1.84 2.91 8.59
N TRP A 47 2.57 3.35 9.61
CA TRP A 47 2.06 3.57 10.95
C TRP A 47 2.59 4.89 11.50
N MET A 48 1.71 5.74 12.03
CA MET A 48 2.08 7.03 12.66
C MET A 48 2.95 7.91 11.74
N GLY A 49 2.56 7.99 10.46
CA GLY A 49 3.23 8.81 9.44
C GLY A 49 4.52 8.21 8.88
N ARG A 50 4.92 6.99 9.29
CA ARG A 50 6.12 6.31 8.78
C ARG A 50 5.73 5.12 7.91
N THR A 51 6.33 5.01 6.72
CA THR A 51 6.20 3.82 5.88
C THR A 51 6.93 2.65 6.52
N LEU A 52 6.24 1.52 6.65
CA LEU A 52 6.77 0.27 7.19
C LEU A 52 7.07 -0.73 6.08
N THR A 53 6.14 -0.88 5.13
CA THR A 53 6.25 -1.88 4.05
C THR A 53 5.69 -1.29 2.76
N VAL A 54 6.30 -1.64 1.62
CA VAL A 54 5.82 -1.27 0.29
C VAL A 54 5.55 -2.53 -0.51
N ALA A 55 4.34 -2.65 -1.07
CA ALA A 55 3.99 -3.68 -2.04
C ALA A 55 4.08 -3.10 -3.45
N SER A 56 4.70 -3.83 -4.37
CA SER A 56 4.81 -3.45 -5.79
C SER A 56 4.63 -4.68 -6.66
N ALA A 57 4.12 -4.49 -7.88
CA ALA A 57 3.91 -5.54 -8.85
C ALA A 57 4.82 -5.32 -10.08
N TRP A 58 5.30 -6.42 -10.64
CA TRP A 58 6.27 -6.43 -11.73
C TRP A 58 5.93 -7.55 -12.72
N ARG A 59 6.22 -7.37 -14.01
CA ARG A 59 6.11 -8.40 -15.05
C ARG A 59 7.44 -8.65 -15.76
#